data_AF-A0A1B6LSG5-F1
#
_entry.id   AF-A0A1B6LSG5-F1
#
_cell.length_a   1.000
_cell.length_b   1.000
_cell.length_c   1.000
_cell.angle_alpha   90.00
_cell.angle_beta   90.00
_cell.angle_gamma   90.00
#
_symmetry.space_group_name_H-M   'P 1'
#
loop_
_entity.id
_entity.type
_entity.pdbx_description
1 polymer ?
#
loop_
_entity_poly.entity_id
_entity_poly.type
_entity_poly.pdbx_seq_one_letter_code
_entity_poly.pdbx_strand_id
1 'polypeptide(L)'
;NDFPEKLEEYSKMIMYADDTVLLTANRNIEQLEVNTFIAFNMTQDYCMKNDLVINESKTKQMSFGNKKATVSEMPNFTAADKIKHLGVILDENLSWSSQVDNLCLKLGSALYAIK
;
A
#
# COMPACT_ATOMS: atom_id res chain seq x y z
N ASN A 1 1.14 2.59 -21.06
CA ASN A 1 0.54 2.78 -19.72
C ASN A 1 1.01 4.14 -19.23
N ASP A 2 0.23 5.19 -19.51
CA ASP A 2 0.49 6.59 -19.15
C ASP A 2 0.10 6.90 -17.69
N PHE A 3 -0.50 5.93 -17.00
CA PHE A 3 -0.98 6.09 -15.63
C PHE A 3 0.09 6.60 -14.64
N PRO A 4 1.30 6.03 -14.57
CA PRO A 4 2.33 6.51 -13.64
C PRO A 4 2.80 7.94 -13.95
N GLU A 5 2.91 8.29 -15.23
CA GLU A 5 3.37 9.62 -15.69
C GLU A 5 2.40 10.73 -15.23
N LYS A 6 1.10 10.43 -15.12
CA LYS A 6 0.11 11.41 -14.66
C LYS A 6 0.16 11.68 -13.16
N LEU A 7 0.83 10.85 -12.37
CA LEU A 7 0.90 10.99 -10.91
C LEU A 7 2.29 11.34 -10.37
N GLU A 8 3.30 11.42 -11.24
CA GLU A 8 4.71 11.56 -10.86
C GLU A 8 4.99 12.79 -9.98
N GLU A 9 4.19 13.85 -10.12
CA GLU A 9 4.29 15.07 -9.28
C GLU A 9 3.96 14.82 -7.80
N TYR A 10 3.01 13.91 -7.51
CA TYR A 10 2.46 13.73 -6.16
C TYR A 10 2.84 12.39 -5.53
N SER A 11 3.03 11.35 -6.35
CA SER A 11 3.23 9.98 -5.89
C SER A 11 4.04 9.16 -6.89
N LYS A 12 4.91 8.31 -6.37
CA LYS A 12 5.52 7.25 -7.16
C LYS A 12 4.56 6.07 -7.24
N MET A 13 4.08 5.77 -8.44
CA MET A 13 3.23 4.62 -8.68
C MET A 13 4.06 3.36 -8.99
N ILE A 14 3.71 2.24 -8.36
CA ILE A 14 4.22 0.91 -8.71
C ILE A 14 3.03 0.06 -9.11
N MET A 15 3.13 -0.63 -10.25
CA MET A 15 2.07 -1.50 -10.75
C MET A 15 2.62 -2.89 -11.07
N TYR A 16 1.81 -3.90 -10.79
CA TYR A 16 2.03 -5.27 -11.24
C TYR A 16 0.67 -5.90 -11.59
N ALA A 17 0.45 -6.17 -12.88
CA ALA A 17 -0.87 -6.55 -13.39
C ALA A 17 -1.96 -5.55 -12.94
N ASP A 18 -2.94 -6.00 -12.14
CA ASP A 18 -4.01 -5.20 -11.55
C ASP A 18 -3.65 -4.62 -10.17
N ASP A 19 -2.60 -5.11 -9.50
CA ASP A 19 -2.14 -4.58 -8.23
C ASP A 19 -1.42 -3.24 -8.43
N THR A 20 -1.91 -2.19 -7.76
CA THR A 20 -1.35 -0.82 -7.82
C THR A 20 -0.99 -0.31 -6.43
N VAL A 21 0.19 0.29 -6.30
CA VAL A 21 0.67 0.93 -5.07
C VAL A 21 1.01 2.39 -5.37
N LEU A 22 0.50 3.29 -4.53
CA LEU A 22 0.85 4.70 -4.52
C LEU A 22 1.84 4.95 -3.37
N LEU A 23 3.04 5.45 -3.69
CA LEU A 23 4.05 5.79 -2.70
C LEU A 23 4.25 7.29 -2.64
N THR A 24 3.85 7.89 -1.52
CA THR A 24 4.07 9.31 -1.23
C THR A 24 5.14 9.47 -0.16
N ALA A 25 5.96 10.51 -0.28
CA ALA A 25 7.02 10.80 0.68
C ALA A 25 7.19 12.31 0.83
N ASN A 26 7.13 12.80 2.07
CA ASN A 26 7.44 14.18 2.41
C ASN A 26 7.96 14.26 3.85
N ARG A 27 8.79 15.28 4.15
CA ARG A 27 9.28 15.54 5.52
C ARG A 27 8.23 16.26 6.37
N ASN A 28 7.33 17.00 5.73
CA ASN A 28 6.18 17.64 6.35
C ASN A 28 4.96 16.70 6.23
N ILE A 29 4.29 16.43 7.36
CA ILE A 29 3.15 15.51 7.44
C ILE A 29 1.93 16.07 6.71
N GLU A 30 1.62 17.35 6.89
CA GLU A 30 0.49 18.00 6.22
C GLU A 30 0.66 17.91 4.69
N GLN A 31 1.88 18.20 4.20
CA GLN A 31 2.15 18.07 2.77
C GLN A 31 2.12 16.61 2.30
N LEU A 32 2.54 15.65 3.14
CA LEU A 32 2.42 14.22 2.84
C LEU A 32 0.95 13.82 2.68
N GLU A 33 0.09 14.23 3.59
CA GLU A 33 -1.35 13.95 3.57
C GLU A 33 -2.02 14.60 2.36
N VAL A 34 -1.71 15.87 2.07
CA VAL A 34 -2.20 16.58 0.88
C VAL A 34 -1.77 15.88 -0.39
N ASN A 35 -0.48 15.52 -0.53
CA ASN A 35 0.02 14.82 -1.73
C ASN A 35 -0.64 13.45 -1.88
N THR A 36 -0.84 12.73 -0.78
CA THR A 36 -1.50 11.41 -0.78
C THR A 36 -2.95 11.53 -1.21
N PHE A 37 -3.67 12.51 -0.67
CA PHE A 37 -5.06 12.79 -1.05
C PHE A 37 -5.18 13.16 -2.52
N ILE A 38 -4.33 14.07 -3.03
CA ILE A 38 -4.33 14.46 -4.44
C ILE A 38 -4.03 13.25 -5.32
N ALA A 39 -2.98 12.50 -5.03
CA ALA A 39 -2.59 11.32 -5.79
C ALA A 39 -3.72 10.27 -5.83
N PHE A 40 -4.39 10.02 -4.70
CA PHE A 40 -5.48 9.05 -4.65
C PHE A 40 -6.69 9.49 -5.48
N ASN A 41 -7.11 10.75 -5.38
CA ASN A 41 -8.22 11.28 -6.19
C ASN A 41 -7.89 11.25 -7.69
N MET A 42 -6.66 11.61 -8.07
CA MET A 42 -6.21 11.51 -9.47
C MET A 42 -6.22 10.05 -9.96
N THR A 43 -5.89 9.10 -9.08
CA THR A 43 -5.97 7.66 -9.37
C THR A 43 -7.42 7.24 -9.60
N GLN A 44 -8.35 7.65 -8.74
CA GLN A 44 -9.80 7.40 -8.90
C GLN A 44 -10.31 7.96 -10.23
N ASP A 45 -10.01 9.23 -10.53
CA ASP A 45 -10.42 9.88 -11.77
C ASP A 45 -9.87 9.17 -13.01
N TYR A 46 -8.59 8.78 -12.98
CA TYR A 46 -7.98 8.04 -14.08
C TYR A 46 -8.66 6.69 -14.26
N CYS A 47 -8.90 5.95 -13.17
CA CYS A 47 -9.58 4.67 -13.24
C CYS A 47 -10.98 4.82 -13.84
N MET A 48 -11.77 5.78 -13.36
CA MET A 48 -13.11 6.06 -13.90
C MET A 48 -13.10 6.41 -15.38
N LYS A 49 -12.14 7.22 -15.84
CA LYS A 49 -12.01 7.62 -17.25
C LYS A 49 -11.61 6.47 -18.18
N ASN A 50 -11.01 5.42 -17.64
CA ASN A 50 -10.54 4.25 -18.38
C ASN A 50 -11.39 3.00 -18.10
N ASP A 51 -12.62 3.17 -17.58
CA ASP A 51 -13.54 2.08 -17.23
C ASP A 51 -12.96 1.05 -16.23
N LEU A 52 -12.04 1.50 -15.37
CA LEU A 52 -11.47 0.73 -14.27
C LEU A 52 -12.17 1.09 -12.95
N VAL A 53 -12.27 0.11 -12.04
CA VAL A 53 -12.90 0.28 -10.73
C VAL A 53 -11.87 0.04 -9.64
N ILE A 54 -11.70 1.02 -8.75
CA ILE A 54 -10.91 0.86 -7.54
C ILE A 54 -11.73 0.11 -6.49
N ASN A 55 -11.14 -0.93 -5.91
CA ASN A 55 -11.77 -1.67 -4.83
C ASN A 55 -11.44 -1.03 -3.47
N GLU A 56 -12.19 0.00 -3.09
CA GLU A 56 -11.99 0.76 -1.84
C GLU A 56 -11.90 -0.15 -0.61
N SER A 57 -12.71 -1.22 -0.53
CA SER A 57 -12.69 -2.16 0.60
C SER A 57 -11.37 -2.93 0.75
N LYS A 58 -10.67 -3.16 -0.37
CA LYS A 58 -9.39 -3.88 -0.42
C LYS A 58 -8.19 -2.93 -0.40
N THR A 59 -8.37 -1.67 -0.78
CA THR A 59 -7.30 -0.69 -0.73
C THR A 59 -6.98 -0.34 0.73
N LYS A 60 -5.69 -0.36 1.09
CA LYS A 60 -5.21 -0.11 2.46
C LYS A 60 -4.19 1.02 2.46
N GLN A 61 -4.22 1.81 3.53
CA GLN A 61 -3.19 2.80 3.81
C GLN A 61 -2.20 2.22 4.82
N MET A 62 -0.90 2.44 4.59
CA MET A 62 0.16 2.10 5.54
C MET A 62 1.17 3.24 5.55
N SER A 63 1.51 3.70 6.75
CA SER A 63 2.44 4.81 6.96
C SER A 63 3.75 4.29 7.55
N PHE A 64 4.88 4.77 7.03
CA PHE A 64 6.21 4.40 7.49
C PHE A 64 6.93 5.57 8.17
N GLY A 65 7.90 5.24 9.02
CA GLY A 65 8.82 6.21 9.63
C GLY A 65 8.44 6.67 11.04
N ASN A 66 9.31 7.48 11.64
CA ASN A 66 9.23 7.84 13.06
C ASN A 66 7.98 8.65 13.45
N LYS A 67 7.33 9.29 12.47
CA LYS A 67 6.13 10.10 12.67
C LYS A 67 4.86 9.42 12.11
N LYS A 68 4.89 8.11 11.86
CA LYS A 68 3.74 7.39 11.28
C LYS A 68 2.46 7.52 12.11
N ALA A 69 2.58 7.58 13.44
CA ALA A 69 1.44 7.71 14.35
C ALA A 69 0.75 9.08 14.28
N THR A 70 1.40 10.09 13.68
CA THR A 70 0.81 11.43 13.48
C THR A 70 0.22 11.61 12.09
N VAL A 71 0.32 10.61 11.20
CA VAL A 71 -0.29 10.64 9.87
C VAL A 71 -1.74 10.19 10.02
N SER A 72 -2.66 11.02 9.54
CA SER A 72 -4.09 10.76 9.57
C SER A 72 -4.48 9.70 8.55
N GLU A 73 -5.52 8.95 8.86
CA GLU A 73 -6.15 8.03 7.91
C GLU A 73 -6.94 8.83 6.87
N MET A 74 -6.84 8.45 5.60
CA MET A 74 -7.71 9.02 4.58
C MET A 74 -9.18 8.67 4.85
N PRO A 75 -10.12 9.54 4.47
CA PRO A 75 -11.55 9.24 4.55
C PRO A 75 -11.87 7.94 3.80
N ASN A 76 -12.60 7.02 4.44
CA ASN A 76 -12.98 5.70 3.93
C ASN A 76 -11.86 4.65 3.84
N PHE A 77 -10.65 4.97 4.31
CA PHE A 77 -9.56 4.02 4.43
C PHE A 77 -9.45 3.50 5.85
N THR A 78 -8.89 2.30 5.99
CA THR A 78 -8.42 1.78 7.27
C THR A 78 -6.91 1.67 7.19
N ALA A 79 -6.21 2.32 8.12
CA ALA A 79 -4.79 2.08 8.29
C ALA A 79 -4.52 0.61 8.63
N ALA A 80 -3.47 0.06 8.06
CA ALA A 80 -3.05 -1.31 8.29
C ALA A 80 -1.59 -1.36 8.75
N ASP A 81 -1.36 -2.04 9.86
CA ASP A 81 -0.02 -2.29 10.39
C ASP A 81 0.73 -3.34 9.57
N LYS A 82 -0.01 -4.17 8.81
CA LYS A 82 0.54 -5.22 7.94
C LYS A 82 -0.25 -5.31 6.65
N ILE A 83 0.45 -5.39 5.53
CA ILE A 83 -0.13 -5.56 4.19
C ILE A 83 0.60 -6.70 3.49
N LYS A 84 -0.16 -7.60 2.87
CA LYS A 84 0.39 -8.61 1.97
C LYS A 84 0.31 -8.09 0.53
N HIS A 85 1.46 -7.88 -0.10
CA HIS A 85 1.56 -7.43 -1.48
C HIS A 85 2.47 -8.38 -2.27
N LEU A 86 1.98 -8.92 -3.39
CA LEU A 86 2.71 -9.86 -4.26
C LEU A 86 3.38 -11.04 -3.52
N GLY A 87 2.73 -11.54 -2.47
CA GLY A 87 3.24 -12.68 -1.68
C GLY A 87 4.20 -12.31 -0.54
N VAL A 88 4.57 -11.03 -0.42
CA VAL A 88 5.41 -10.49 0.67
C VAL A 88 4.54 -9.78 1.69
N ILE A 89 4.76 -10.04 2.97
CA ILE A 89 4.15 -9.30 4.07
C ILE A 89 5.07 -8.14 4.43
N LEU A 90 4.55 -6.92 4.26
CA LEU A 90 5.14 -5.69 4.75
C LEU A 90 4.48 -5.34 6.09
N ASP A 91 5.29 -4.95 7.07
CA ASP A 91 4.78 -4.33 8.29
C ASP A 91 5.22 -2.88 8.40
N GLU A 92 4.48 -2.10 9.18
CA GLU A 92 4.70 -0.67 9.42
C GLU A 92 6.07 -0.32 10.05
N ASN A 93 6.83 -1.31 10.51
CA ASN A 93 8.19 -1.14 11.02
C ASN A 93 9.25 -1.58 9.99
N LEU A 94 8.82 -1.98 8.79
CA LEU A 94 9.66 -2.59 7.74
C LEU A 94 10.51 -3.74 8.28
N SER A 95 9.96 -4.48 9.24
CA SER A 95 10.60 -5.65 9.82
C SER A 95 10.25 -6.90 9.00
N TRP A 96 11.14 -7.89 9.03
CA TRP A 96 10.87 -9.19 8.41
C TRP A 96 10.13 -10.16 9.33
N SER A 97 9.88 -9.79 10.59
CA SER A 97 9.35 -10.68 11.63
C SER A 97 8.03 -11.32 11.19
N SER A 98 7.07 -10.49 10.74
CA SER A 98 5.75 -10.97 10.30
C SER A 98 5.82 -11.92 9.10
N GLN A 99 6.74 -11.67 8.17
CA GLN A 99 6.96 -12.51 6.99
C GLN A 99 7.62 -13.83 7.38
N VAL A 100 8.64 -13.79 8.24
CA VAL A 100 9.38 -14.97 8.72
C VAL A 100 8.45 -15.87 9.53
N ASP A 101 7.64 -15.32 10.43
CA ASP A 101 6.67 -16.09 11.21
C ASP A 101 5.67 -16.81 10.29
N ASN A 102 5.15 -16.10 9.27
CA ASN A 102 4.24 -16.70 8.30
C ASN A 102 4.89 -17.84 7.51
N LEU A 103 6.16 -17.68 7.13
CA LEU A 103 6.92 -18.69 6.42
C LEU A 103 7.17 -19.92 7.31
N CYS A 104 7.61 -19.72 8.55
CA CYS A 104 7.82 -20.80 9.52
C CYS A 104 6.56 -21.63 9.74
N LEU A 105 5.40 -20.99 9.90
CA LEU A 105 4.11 -21.69 10.03
C LEU A 105 3.78 -22.53 8.80
N LYS A 106 3.93 -21.97 7.59
CA LYS A 106 3.68 -22.71 6.34
C LYS A 106 4.62 -23.89 6.16
N LEU A 107 5.90 -23.71 6.46
CA LEU A 107 6.89 -24.79 6.39
C LEU A 107 6.60 -25.88 7.43
N GLY A 108 6.19 -25.51 8.64
CA GLY A 108 5.77 -26.45 9.67
C GLY A 108 4.58 -27.29 9.23
N SER A 109 3.54 -26.67 8.64
CA SER A 109 2.39 -27.38 8.08
C SER A 109 2.77 -28.27 6.89
N ALA A 110 3.63 -27.80 5.99
CA ALA A 110 4.11 -28.59 4.85
C ALA A 110 4.94 -29.81 5.31
N LEU A 111 5.81 -29.63 6.30
CA LEU A 111 6.59 -30.72 6.88
C LEU A 111 5.69 -31.77 7.53
N TYR A 112 4.66 -31.35 8.26
CA TYR A 112 3.67 -32.26 8.84
C TYR A 112 2.93 -33.06 7.76
N ALA A 113 2.58 -32.43 6.64
CA ALA A 113 1.85 -33.09 5.55
C ALA A 113 2.69 -34.12 4.77
N ILE A 114 4.03 -33.98 4.77
CA ILE A 114 4.95 -34.92 4.11
C ILE A 114 5.35 -36.08 5.04
N LYS A 115 5.10 -35.93 6.35
CA LYS A 115 5.45 -36.91 7.38
C LYS A 115 4.34 -37.92 7.60
#